data_AF-A0A1H4F1L0-F1
#
_entry.id   AF-A0A1H4F1L0-F1
#
_cell.length_a   1.000
_cell.length_b   1.000
_cell.length_c   1.000
_cell.angle_alpha   90.00
_cell.angle_beta   90.00
_cell.angle_gamma   90.00
#
_symmetry.space_group_name_H-M   'P 1'
#
loop_
_entity.id
_entity.type
_entity.pdbx_description
1 polymer ?
#
loop_
_entity_poly.entity_id
_entity_poly.type
_entity_poly.pdbx_seq_one_letter_code
_entity_poly.pdbx_strand_id
1 'polypeptide(L)' 'MNEMLIGLRNKNGELKVKDILDLNMDMSVEKYGDGYRVKISRGYYLDGEYTEKEDAEAALYNIANIRNELETAQ' A
#
# COMPACT_ATOMS: atom_id res chain seq x y z
N MET A 1 17.49 13.91 2.54
CA MET A 1 16.25 13.34 1.98
C MET A 1 15.84 12.23 2.92
N ASN A 2 14.67 12.33 3.55
CA ASN A 2 14.14 11.22 4.33
C ASN A 2 13.44 10.28 3.34
N GLU A 3 14.09 9.18 3.00
CA GLU A 3 13.46 8.08 2.25
C GLU A 3 12.50 7.36 3.20
N MET A 4 11.21 7.29 2.83
CA MET A 4 10.24 6.52 3.61
C MET A 4 10.05 5.16 2.99
N LEU A 5 10.36 4.14 3.78
CA LEU A 5 10.26 2.74 3.37
C LEU A 5 8.91 2.15 3.80
N ILE A 6 8.24 1.45 2.88
CA ILE A 6 7.00 0.73 3.12
C ILE A 6 7.21 -0.78 2.92
N GLY A 7 6.65 -1.57 3.85
CA GLY A 7 6.61 -3.02 3.77
C GLY A 7 5.43 -3.50 2.92
N LEU A 8 5.71 -4.31 1.91
CA LEU A 8 4.74 -4.81 0.93
C LEU A 8 4.87 -6.32 0.74
N ARG A 9 3.80 -6.98 0.33
CA ARG A 9 3.79 -8.38 -0.13
C ARG A 9 3.77 -8.41 -1.64
N ASN A 10 4.67 -9.19 -2.25
CA ASN A 10 4.56 -9.48 -3.67
C ASN A 10 3.49 -10.56 -3.92
N LYS A 11 3.21 -10.87 -5.20
CA LYS A 11 2.27 -11.92 -5.61
C LYS A 11 2.56 -13.33 -5.05
N ASN A 12 3.78 -13.58 -4.57
CA ASN A 12 4.17 -14.86 -3.95
C ASN A 12 4.03 -14.83 -2.41
N GLY A 13 3.56 -13.73 -1.82
CA GLY A 13 3.47 -13.55 -0.36
C GLY A 13 4.80 -13.17 0.30
N GLU A 14 5.85 -12.91 -0.47
CA GLU A 14 7.14 -12.51 0.09
C GLU A 14 7.10 -11.03 0.53
N LEU A 15 7.60 -10.76 1.74
CA LEU A 15 7.81 -9.41 2.21
C LEU A 15 8.91 -8.73 1.39
N LYS A 16 8.64 -7.51 0.91
CA LYS A 16 9.56 -6.62 0.23
C LYS A 16 9.45 -5.24 0.86
N VAL A 17 10.59 -4.57 0.99
CA VAL A 17 10.65 -3.18 1.42
C VAL A 17 10.93 -2.33 0.20
N LYS A 18 10.19 -1.23 0.05
CA LYS A 18 10.28 -0.31 -1.11
C LYS A 18 10.24 1.13 -0.61
N ASP A 19 10.90 2.03 -1.33
CA ASP A 19 10.64 3.46 -1.18
C ASP A 19 9.24 3.76 -1.72
N ILE A 20 8.43 4.50 -0.97
CA ILE A 20 7.08 4.87 -1.35
C ILE A 20 7.03 5.81 -2.56
N LEU A 21 8.06 6.63 -2.77
CA LEU A 21 8.16 7.57 -3.90
C LEU A 21 8.56 6.89 -5.21
N ASP A 22 9.24 5.73 -5.13
CA ASP A 22 9.63 4.92 -6.30
C ASP A 22 8.47 4.08 -6.86
N LEU A 23 7.36 3.98 -6.12
CA LEU A 23 6.22 3.15 -6.51
C LEU A 23 5.26 3.92 -7.42
N ASN A 24 4.78 3.22 -8.44
CA ASN A 24 3.60 3.68 -9.18
C ASN A 24 2.35 3.39 -8.34
N MET A 25 1.85 4.41 -7.66
CA MET A 25 0.77 4.35 -6.67
C MET A 25 -0.62 4.25 -7.30
N ASP A 26 -0.77 3.35 -8.27
CA ASP A 26 -2.07 2.92 -8.83
C ASP A 26 -2.75 1.95 -7.85
N MET A 27 -3.20 2.53 -6.74
CA MET A 27 -3.69 1.80 -5.59
C MET A 27 -5.17 1.45 -5.74
N SER A 28 -5.55 0.28 -5.22
CA SER A 28 -6.96 -0.15 -5.21
C SER A 28 -7.21 -1.14 -4.07
N VAL A 29 -8.47 -1.24 -3.64
CA VAL A 29 -8.92 -2.30 -2.74
C VAL A 29 -9.42 -3.48 -3.58
N GLU A 30 -8.87 -4.67 -3.35
CA GLU A 30 -9.26 -5.91 -4.03
C GLU A 30 -9.88 -6.88 -3.01
N LYS A 31 -10.95 -7.58 -3.39
CA LYS A 31 -11.48 -8.70 -2.60
C LYS A 31 -10.50 -9.87 -2.67
N TYR A 32 -10.20 -10.49 -1.53
CA TYR A 32 -9.27 -11.60 -1.43
C TYR A 32 -9.75 -12.59 -0.35
N GLY A 33 -10.06 -13.82 -0.77
CA GLY A 33 -10.74 -14.78 0.10
C GLY A 33 -12.07 -14.21 0.61
N ASP A 34 -12.25 -14.27 1.93
CA ASP A 34 -13.42 -13.73 2.63
C ASP A 34 -13.26 -12.25 3.05
N GLY A 35 -12.11 -11.64 2.78
CA GLY A 35 -11.80 -10.25 3.13
C GLY A 35 -11.32 -9.41 1.96
N TYR A 36 -10.50 -8.42 2.28
CA TYR A 36 -9.97 -7.42 1.37
C TYR A 36 -8.48 -7.21 1.58
N ARG A 37 -7.80 -6.79 0.53
CA ARG A 37 -6.39 -6.39 0.56
C ARG A 37 -6.21 -5.08 -0.19
N VAL A 38 -5.21 -4.31 0.21
CA VAL A 38 -4.84 -3.08 -0.47
C VAL A 38 -3.73 -3.38 -1.47
N LYS A 39 -4.04 -3.22 -2.75
CA LYS A 39 -3.03 -3.24 -3.82
C LYS A 39 -2.38 -1.88 -3.90
N ILE A 40 -1.06 -1.86 -3.86
CA ILE A 40 -0.26 -0.62 -3.89
C ILE A 40 0.22 -0.30 -5.30
N SER A 41 0.65 -1.31 -6.03
CA SER A 41 1.10 -1.18 -7.41
C SER A 41 1.04 -2.53 -8.11
N ARG A 42 1.50 -2.61 -9.37
CA ARG A 42 1.49 -3.85 -10.15
C ARG A 42 2.30 -4.95 -9.44
N GLY A 43 1.57 -5.91 -8.85
CA GLY A 43 2.16 -7.09 -8.21
C GLY A 43 2.59 -6.88 -6.76
N TYR A 44 2.24 -5.76 -6.15
CA TYR A 44 2.51 -5.45 -4.75
C TYR A 44 1.25 -5.08 -3.98
N TYR A 45 1.16 -5.63 -2.78
CA TYR A 45 0.06 -5.45 -1.83
C TYR A 45 0.63 -4.92 -0.52
N LEU A 46 -0.16 -4.16 0.23
CA LEU A 46 0.17 -3.82 1.60
C LEU A 46 0.24 -5.10 2.44
N ASP A 47 1.12 -5.13 3.45
CA ASP A 47 1.14 -6.25 4.38
C ASP A 47 -0.12 -6.21 5.26
N GLY A 48 -0.96 -7.24 5.13
CA GLY A 48 -2.20 -7.38 5.90
C GLY A 48 -3.41 -7.72 5.05
N GLU A 49 -4.45 -8.20 5.73
CA GLU A 49 -5.78 -8.47 5.20
C GLU A 49 -6.81 -7.80 6.10
N TYR A 50 -7.91 -7.36 5.51
CA TYR A 50 -8.97 -6.59 6.16
C TYR A 50 -10.28 -7.35 6.04
N THR A 51 -11.05 -7.42 7.12
CA THR A 51 -12.38 -8.05 7.09
C THR A 51 -13.38 -7.18 6.33
N GLU A 52 -13.39 -5.88 6.63
CA GLU A 52 -14.30 -4.92 6.03
C GLU A 52 -13.64 -4.11 4.92
N LYS A 53 -14.42 -3.71 3.92
CA LYS A 53 -13.93 -2.94 2.77
C LYS A 53 -13.47 -1.55 3.21
N GLU A 54 -14.23 -0.95 4.12
CA GLU A 54 -14.01 0.39 4.66
C GLU A 54 -12.66 0.49 5.37
N ASP A 55 -12.25 -0.55 6.10
CA ASP A 55 -10.94 -0.58 6.77
C ASP A 55 -9.79 -0.64 5.75
N ALA A 56 -9.95 -1.40 4.68
CA ALA A 56 -8.99 -1.45 3.59
C ALA A 56 -8.92 -0.10 2.84
N GLU A 57 -10.05 0.56 2.63
CA GLU A 57 -10.10 1.90 2.02
C GLU A 57 -9.43 2.95 2.91
N ALA A 58 -9.66 2.91 4.23
CA ALA A 58 -8.99 3.79 5.18
C ALA A 58 -7.46 3.60 5.16
N ALA A 59 -6.99 2.36 5.09
CA ALA A 59 -5.57 2.08 4.93
C ALA A 59 -5.00 2.63 3.60
N LEU A 60 -5.73 2.48 2.49
CA LEU A 60 -5.37 3.04 1.20
C LEU A 60 -5.23 4.58 1.27
N TYR A 61 -6.20 5.27 1.87
CA TYR A 61 -6.16 6.72 2.03
C TYR A 61 -4.99 7.18 2.90
N ASN A 62 -4.68 6.47 3.97
CA ASN A 62 -3.54 6.79 4.82
C ASN A 62 -2.22 6.74 4.03
N ILE A 63 -2.05 5.74 3.16
CA ILE A 63 -0.85 5.65 2.32
C ILE A 63 -0.79 6.79 1.30
N ALA A 64 -1.93 7.16 0.71
CA ALA A 64 -2.00 8.31 -0.20
C ALA A 64 -1.58 9.61 0.50
N ASN A 65 -2.07 9.84 1.73
CA ASN A 65 -1.72 11.01 2.52
C ASN A 65 -0.23 11.04 2.87
N ILE A 66 0.32 9.92 3.34
CA ILE A 66 1.75 9.78 3.65
C ILE A 66 2.61 10.14 2.42
N ARG A 67 2.24 9.64 1.24
CA ARG A 67 2.95 9.96 -0.01
C ARG A 67 2.89 11.46 -0.31
N ASN A 68 1.71 12.07 -0.22
CA ASN A 68 1.54 13.49 -0.51
C ASN A 68 2.34 14.37 0.47
N GLU A 69 2.39 13.99 1.74
CA GLU A 69 3.21 14.68 2.76
C GLU A 69 4.70 14.63 2.43
N LEU A 70 5.18 13.48 1.94
CA LEU A 70 6.58 13.31 1.53
C LEU A 70 6.93 14.14 0.29
N GLU A 71 6.06 14.16 -0.72
CA GLU A 71 6.26 14.98 -1.93
C GLU A 71 6.22 16.49 -1.59
N THR A 72 5.41 16.91 -0.61
CA THR A 72 5.31 18.32 -0.18
C THR A 72 6.50 18.75 0.71
N ALA A 73 7.17 17.80 1.35
CA ALA A 73 8.33 18.06 2.22
C ALA A 73 9.68 18.12 1.46
N GLN A 74 9.67 17.94 0.14
CA GLN A 74 10.84 18.06 -0.76
C GLN A 74 11.04 19.49 -1.25
#